data_AF-A0A6B3HNG6-F1
#
_entry.id   AF-A0A6B3HNG6-F1
#
_cell.length_a   1.000
_cell.length_b   1.000
_cell.length_c   1.000
_cell.angle_alpha   90.00
_cell.angle_beta   90.00
_cell.angle_gamma   90.00
#
_symmetry.space_group_name_H-M   'P 1'
#
loop_
_entity.id
_entity.type
_entity.pdbx_description
1 polymer ?
#
loop_
_entity_poly.entity_id
_entity_poly.type
_entity_poly.pdbx_seq_one_letter_code
_entity_poly.pdbx_strand_id
1 'polypeptide(L)'
;EGYGTTSGIYVALCKDNGANRVPSPCLGGADMSGGSKNSQWIVPKGDPYEGELALPFGPGGTFDVEIEIRSEGDGLDCADVPCSVVTRADHRASGDRTQDVRIPVTFAGREPGEPGGEGVDVPAGTVSYKPVAVFTSAGKPLDLLLHPDSKKLYVGADNIP
;
A
#
# COMPACT_ATOMS: atom_id res chain seq x y z
N GLU A 1 -1.38 5.55 -13.92
CA GLU A 1 -2.43 6.08 -14.81
C GLU A 1 -3.81 5.81 -14.21
N GLY A 2 -4.87 6.43 -14.72
CA GLY A 2 -6.25 6.16 -14.28
C GLY A 2 -6.71 6.92 -13.03
N TYR A 3 -5.89 7.81 -12.49
CA TYR A 3 -6.27 8.67 -11.37
C TYR A 3 -7.19 9.81 -11.83
N GLY A 4 -8.20 10.11 -11.02
CA GLY A 4 -9.00 11.32 -11.12
C GLY A 4 -8.16 12.54 -10.75
N THR A 5 -8.07 13.49 -11.68
CA THR A 5 -7.16 14.65 -11.58
C THR A 5 -7.79 15.87 -10.92
N THR A 6 -8.91 15.72 -10.22
CA THR A 6 -9.63 16.83 -9.57
C THR A 6 -9.22 17.03 -8.11
N SER A 7 -8.60 16.03 -7.50
CA SER A 7 -8.18 16.01 -6.11
C SER A 7 -6.74 15.52 -6.03
N GLY A 8 -5.94 16.14 -5.17
CA GLY A 8 -4.55 15.72 -4.99
C GLY A 8 -4.43 14.45 -4.16
N ILE A 9 -3.30 13.77 -4.31
CA ILE A 9 -2.96 12.53 -3.61
C ILE A 9 -1.54 12.59 -3.05
N TYR A 10 -1.28 11.88 -1.97
CA TYR A 10 0.07 11.58 -1.51
C TYR A 10 0.49 10.19 -1.97
N VAL A 11 1.74 10.09 -2.41
CA VAL A 11 2.48 8.83 -2.59
C VAL A 11 3.46 8.70 -1.42
N ALA A 12 3.32 7.67 -0.59
CA ALA A 12 4.16 7.50 0.61
C ALA A 12 4.18 6.03 1.09
N LEU A 13 5.17 5.67 1.90
CA LEU A 13 5.15 4.43 2.67
C LEU A 13 4.39 4.65 3.98
N CYS A 14 3.33 3.88 4.22
CA CYS A 14 2.52 4.00 5.42
C CYS A 14 2.19 2.65 6.03
N LYS A 15 1.82 2.67 7.32
CA LYS A 15 1.09 1.56 7.92
C LYS A 15 -0.19 1.30 7.14
N ASP A 16 -0.38 0.05 6.73
CA ASP A 16 -1.60 -0.39 6.07
C ASP A 16 -2.66 -0.72 7.11
N ASN A 17 -3.66 0.14 7.24
CA ASN A 17 -4.77 -0.04 8.18
C ASN A 17 -5.94 -0.86 7.59
N GLY A 18 -5.78 -1.42 6.38
CA GLY A 18 -6.80 -2.24 5.72
C GLY A 18 -7.73 -1.47 4.78
N ALA A 19 -8.66 -2.19 4.13
CA ALA A 19 -9.61 -1.62 3.18
C ALA A 19 -10.47 -0.49 3.77
N ASN A 20 -10.63 0.60 3.01
CA ASN A 20 -11.45 1.76 3.40
C ASN A 20 -11.02 2.43 4.72
N ARG A 21 -9.77 2.21 5.16
CA ARG A 21 -9.16 2.89 6.30
C ARG A 21 -8.04 3.77 5.80
N VAL A 22 -7.86 4.93 6.42
CA VAL A 22 -6.78 5.86 6.06
C VAL A 22 -5.44 5.20 6.36
N PRO A 23 -4.53 5.02 5.37
CA PRO A 23 -3.16 4.61 5.63
C PRO A 23 -2.45 5.68 6.44
N SER A 24 -1.99 5.30 7.64
CA SER A 24 -1.38 6.20 8.63
C SER A 24 -0.87 5.40 9.85
N PRO A 25 0.22 5.80 10.52
CA PRO A 25 1.15 6.88 10.12
C PRO A 25 1.92 6.53 8.86
N CYS A 26 2.48 7.55 8.21
CA CYS A 26 3.36 7.40 7.06
C CYS A 26 4.80 7.73 7.47
N LEU A 27 5.75 6.92 7.02
CA LEU A 27 7.17 7.12 7.26
C LEU A 27 7.69 8.34 6.51
N GLY A 28 8.53 9.13 7.17
CA GLY A 28 9.17 10.32 6.62
C GLY A 28 8.29 11.56 6.60
N GLY A 29 7.06 11.48 7.14
CA GLY A 29 6.14 12.60 7.25
C GLY A 29 5.68 13.19 5.92
N ALA A 30 5.01 14.34 5.99
CA ALA A 30 4.67 15.12 4.81
C ALA A 30 5.89 15.93 4.37
N ASP A 31 6.28 15.81 3.10
CA ASP A 31 7.29 16.70 2.53
C ASP A 31 6.72 18.11 2.39
N MET A 32 7.13 19.01 3.27
CA MET A 32 6.70 20.41 3.25
C MET A 32 7.67 21.32 2.49
N SER A 33 8.80 20.79 2.04
CA SER A 33 9.83 21.56 1.33
C SER A 33 10.11 21.06 -0.09
N GLY A 34 9.51 19.93 -0.50
CA GLY A 34 9.76 19.27 -1.78
C GLY A 34 11.11 18.56 -1.87
N GLY A 35 11.82 18.37 -0.75
CA GLY A 35 13.24 17.98 -0.72
C GLY A 35 13.56 16.74 0.10
N SER A 36 12.61 16.24 0.91
CA SER A 36 12.80 15.07 1.77
C SER A 36 12.81 13.75 1.01
N LYS A 37 12.19 13.72 -0.18
CA LYS A 37 11.98 12.52 -1.02
C LYS A 37 11.30 11.33 -0.35
N ASN A 38 10.81 11.45 0.88
CA ASN A 38 10.17 10.32 1.59
C ASN A 38 8.70 10.15 1.18
N SER A 39 8.09 11.21 0.66
CA SER A 39 6.76 11.21 0.08
C SER A 39 6.69 12.22 -1.06
N GLN A 40 5.72 12.03 -1.95
CA GLN A 40 5.44 12.98 -3.03
C GLN A 40 3.97 13.38 -3.02
N TRP A 41 3.71 14.68 -3.10
CA TRP A 41 2.37 15.21 -3.33
C TRP A 41 2.13 15.35 -4.83
N ILE A 42 1.05 14.75 -5.33
CA ILE A 42 0.57 14.90 -6.70
C ILE A 42 -0.70 15.72 -6.70
N VAL A 43 -0.78 16.74 -7.55
CA VAL A 43 -1.86 17.73 -7.57
C VAL A 43 -2.48 17.88 -8.96
N PRO A 44 -3.72 18.40 -9.07
CA PRO A 44 -4.28 18.83 -10.34
C PRO A 44 -3.35 19.81 -11.07
N LYS A 45 -3.38 19.80 -12.40
CA LYS A 45 -2.66 20.80 -13.19
C LYS A 45 -3.21 22.20 -12.93
N GLY A 46 -2.33 23.18 -12.68
CA GLY A 46 -2.68 24.54 -12.31
C GLY A 46 -3.00 24.73 -10.82
N ASP A 47 -2.74 23.73 -9.99
CA ASP A 47 -2.86 23.85 -8.54
C ASP A 47 -1.84 24.87 -7.99
N PRO A 48 -2.20 25.72 -7.01
CA PRO A 48 -1.28 26.73 -6.45
C PRO A 48 0.03 26.19 -5.88
N TYR A 49 0.10 24.89 -5.55
CA TYR A 49 1.28 24.24 -5.00
C TYR A 49 2.10 23.46 -6.05
N GLU A 50 1.68 23.47 -7.33
CA GLU A 50 2.44 22.89 -8.44
C GLU A 50 3.83 23.55 -8.53
N GLY A 51 4.88 22.74 -8.64
CA GLY A 51 6.26 23.20 -8.74
C GLY A 51 7.19 22.38 -7.87
N GLU A 52 7.96 23.05 -7.00
CA GLU A 52 8.93 22.38 -6.14
C GLU A 52 8.27 21.49 -5.07
N LEU A 53 7.09 21.88 -4.58
CA LEU A 53 6.41 21.17 -3.49
C LEU A 53 5.55 19.99 -3.98
N ALA A 54 4.89 20.14 -5.13
CA ALA A 54 4.00 19.13 -5.67
C ALA A 54 4.15 18.98 -7.19
N LEU A 55 4.04 17.75 -7.66
CA LEU A 55 4.06 17.43 -9.09
C LEU A 55 2.63 17.41 -9.63
N PRO A 56 2.37 17.96 -10.82
CA PRO A 56 1.05 17.84 -11.42
C PRO A 56 0.82 16.41 -11.93
N PHE A 57 -0.44 15.96 -11.92
CA PHE A 57 -0.82 14.79 -12.71
C PHE A 57 -0.48 15.00 -14.19
N GLY A 58 0.09 13.97 -14.81
CA GLY A 58 0.22 13.84 -16.25
C GLY A 58 -1.10 13.45 -16.93
N PRO A 59 -1.10 13.38 -18.28
CA PRO A 59 -2.28 13.02 -19.07
C PRO A 59 -2.91 11.70 -18.61
N GLY A 60 -4.24 11.68 -18.45
CA GLY A 60 -4.97 10.48 -18.01
C GLY A 60 -4.73 10.08 -16.55
N GLY A 61 -4.28 11.01 -15.70
CA GLY A 61 -3.99 10.72 -14.29
C GLY A 61 -2.73 9.88 -14.11
N THR A 62 -1.69 10.16 -14.88
CA THR A 62 -0.37 9.55 -14.72
C THR A 62 0.48 10.36 -13.76
N PHE A 63 1.49 9.72 -13.18
CA PHE A 63 2.64 10.35 -12.52
C PHE A 63 3.75 9.29 -12.49
N ASP A 64 4.99 9.73 -12.37
CA ASP A 64 6.16 8.89 -12.18
C ASP A 64 7.04 9.57 -11.14
N VAL A 65 7.35 8.88 -10.06
CA VAL A 65 7.98 9.45 -8.87
C VAL A 65 8.93 8.45 -8.23
N GLU A 66 10.03 8.97 -7.72
CA GLU A 66 10.94 8.24 -6.88
C GLU A 66 10.71 8.68 -5.43
N ILE A 67 10.50 7.72 -4.53
CA ILE A 67 10.46 7.97 -3.09
C ILE A 67 11.50 7.11 -2.39
N GLU A 68 12.17 7.69 -1.40
CA GLU A 68 13.09 6.98 -0.53
C GLU A 68 12.31 6.37 0.64
N ILE A 69 12.41 5.05 0.80
CA ILE A 69 11.72 4.34 1.88
C ILE A 69 12.71 3.71 2.86
N ARG A 70 12.28 3.60 4.12
CA ARG A 70 13.01 2.94 5.21
C ARG A 70 12.08 1.94 5.90
N SER A 71 12.64 0.96 6.59
CA SER A 71 11.85 -0.03 7.33
C SER A 71 11.26 0.52 8.63
N GLU A 72 11.92 1.50 9.23
CA GLU A 72 11.57 2.05 10.54
C GLU A 72 11.82 3.56 10.58
N GLY A 73 10.95 4.29 11.28
CA GLY A 73 11.08 5.73 11.51
C GLY A 73 9.79 6.31 12.11
N ASP A 74 9.86 7.51 12.71
CA ASP A 74 8.67 8.25 13.17
C ASP A 74 7.70 7.46 14.08
N GLY A 75 8.23 6.48 14.84
CA GLY A 75 7.44 5.61 15.71
C GLY A 75 6.68 4.48 15.00
N LEU A 76 6.97 4.22 13.73
CA LEU A 76 6.46 3.11 12.94
C LEU A 76 7.61 2.18 12.55
N ASP A 77 7.49 0.90 12.89
CA ASP A 77 8.34 -0.18 12.39
C ASP A 77 7.52 -1.09 11.46
N CYS A 78 7.88 -1.10 10.18
CA CYS A 78 7.24 -1.93 9.16
C CYS A 78 7.64 -3.41 9.24
N ALA A 79 8.55 -3.78 10.15
CA ALA A 79 8.77 -5.18 10.52
C ALA A 79 7.70 -5.70 11.50
N ASP A 80 7.15 -4.82 12.34
CA ASP A 80 6.18 -5.18 13.39
C ASP A 80 4.73 -5.08 12.90
N VAL A 81 4.46 -4.23 11.91
CA VAL A 81 3.12 -4.04 11.36
C VAL A 81 3.14 -4.02 9.83
N PRO A 82 2.02 -4.41 9.17
CA PRO A 82 1.92 -4.32 7.72
C PRO A 82 2.11 -2.89 7.22
N CYS A 83 2.99 -2.72 6.25
CA CYS A 83 3.19 -1.47 5.54
C CYS A 83 3.00 -1.64 4.03
N SER A 84 2.55 -0.56 3.40
CA SER A 84 2.33 -0.48 1.96
C SER A 84 2.85 0.86 1.44
N VAL A 85 3.42 0.86 0.23
CA VAL A 85 3.48 2.08 -0.57
C VAL A 85 2.06 2.36 -1.02
N VAL A 86 1.55 3.54 -0.69
CA VAL A 86 0.16 3.90 -0.95
C VAL A 86 0.06 5.15 -1.79
N THR A 87 -1.02 5.20 -2.59
CA THR A 87 -1.65 6.48 -2.90
C THR A 87 -2.81 6.70 -1.96
N ARG A 88 -2.95 7.92 -1.43
CA ARG A 88 -4.12 8.31 -0.64
C ARG A 88 -4.51 9.73 -0.98
N ALA A 89 -5.81 10.05 -0.90
CA ALA A 89 -6.26 11.44 -1.02
C ALA A 89 -5.50 12.36 -0.05
N ASP A 90 -5.18 13.57 -0.52
CA ASP A 90 -4.44 14.53 0.27
C ASP A 90 -5.25 15.12 1.43
N HIS A 91 -4.62 16.01 2.20
CA HIS A 91 -5.22 16.58 3.41
C HIS A 91 -6.51 17.38 3.14
N ARG A 92 -6.79 17.77 1.89
CA ARG A 92 -8.00 18.51 1.49
C ARG A 92 -9.21 17.58 1.34
N ALA A 93 -8.97 16.27 1.23
CA ALA A 93 -10.00 15.26 1.08
C ALA A 93 -9.64 13.96 1.84
N SER A 94 -9.14 14.08 3.07
CA SER A 94 -8.52 12.95 3.81
C SER A 94 -9.42 11.72 4.03
N GLY A 95 -10.74 11.88 3.97
CA GLY A 95 -11.72 10.78 4.04
C GLY A 95 -12.03 10.11 2.69
N ASP A 96 -11.62 10.69 1.56
CA ASP A 96 -11.86 10.13 0.23
C ASP A 96 -10.89 8.97 -0.02
N ARG A 97 -11.43 7.76 -0.27
CA ARG A 97 -10.67 6.53 -0.53
C ARG A 97 -10.85 6.02 -1.96
N THR A 98 -11.50 6.79 -2.84
CA THR A 98 -11.84 6.37 -4.22
C THR A 98 -10.61 6.11 -5.09
N GLN A 99 -9.46 6.68 -4.72
CA GLN A 99 -8.20 6.60 -5.45
C GLN A 99 -7.07 5.96 -4.61
N ASP A 100 -7.45 5.23 -3.55
CA ASP A 100 -6.48 4.51 -2.74
C ASP A 100 -5.93 3.31 -3.51
N VAL A 101 -4.61 3.27 -3.64
CA VAL A 101 -3.86 2.10 -4.08
C VAL A 101 -2.92 1.72 -2.95
N ARG A 102 -2.75 0.42 -2.72
CA ARG A 102 -1.86 -0.11 -1.69
C ARG A 102 -1.03 -1.23 -2.27
N ILE A 103 0.27 -1.04 -2.25
CA ILE A 103 1.27 -2.00 -2.71
C ILE A 103 2.02 -2.45 -1.45
N PRO A 104 1.74 -3.66 -0.93
CA PRO A 104 2.44 -4.18 0.23
C PRO A 104 3.96 -4.23 -0.01
N VAL A 105 4.73 -3.91 1.03
CA VAL A 105 6.19 -4.02 0.98
C VAL A 105 6.72 -4.98 2.04
N THR A 106 7.86 -5.58 1.75
CA THR A 106 8.64 -6.38 2.70
C THR A 106 10.10 -5.96 2.59
N PHE A 107 10.82 -5.97 3.70
CA PHE A 107 12.24 -5.60 3.75
C PHE A 107 13.10 -6.85 3.93
N ALA A 108 14.15 -6.99 3.12
CA ALA A 108 15.01 -8.16 3.14
C ALA A 108 15.72 -8.34 4.50
N GLY A 109 15.87 -9.60 4.94
CA GLY A 109 16.54 -9.96 6.19
C GLY A 109 15.62 -10.19 7.39
N ARG A 110 14.30 -10.08 7.21
CA ARG A 110 13.28 -10.50 8.18
C ARG A 110 12.10 -11.14 7.45
N GLU A 111 11.63 -12.27 7.95
CA GLU A 111 10.33 -12.82 7.51
C GLU A 111 9.24 -11.79 7.83
N PRO A 112 8.22 -11.62 6.97
CA PRO A 112 7.05 -10.81 7.31
C PRO A 112 6.58 -11.24 8.69
N GLY A 113 6.41 -10.28 9.62
CA GLY A 113 5.93 -10.58 10.96
C GLY A 113 4.70 -11.48 10.86
N GLU A 114 4.70 -12.60 11.60
CA GLU A 114 3.61 -13.57 11.58
C GLU A 114 2.28 -12.82 11.70
N PRO A 115 1.28 -13.11 10.84
CA PRO A 115 -0.04 -12.53 10.98
C PRO A 115 -0.55 -12.88 12.39
N GLY A 116 -0.60 -11.87 13.26
CA GLY A 116 -1.02 -12.00 14.65
C GLY A 116 -2.45 -12.53 14.74
N GLY A 117 -2.56 -13.84 14.85
CA GLY A 117 -3.79 -14.57 15.13
C GLY A 117 -3.43 -16.02 15.40
N GLU A 118 -3.68 -16.51 16.62
CA GLU A 118 -3.58 -17.92 16.98
C GLU A 118 -4.61 -18.73 16.15
N GLY A 119 -4.26 -19.04 14.91
CA GLY A 119 -4.96 -20.03 14.12
C GLY A 119 -4.68 -21.39 14.72
N VAL A 120 -5.64 -21.94 15.46
CA VAL A 120 -5.56 -23.33 15.92
C VAL A 120 -5.55 -24.26 14.71
N ASP A 121 -4.57 -25.15 14.64
CA ASP A 121 -4.54 -26.22 13.64
C ASP A 121 -5.84 -27.04 13.70
N VAL A 122 -6.55 -27.10 12.57
CA VAL A 122 -7.80 -27.86 12.47
C VAL A 122 -7.48 -29.29 12.01
N PRO A 123 -8.00 -30.36 12.66
CA PRO A 123 -7.72 -31.74 12.26
C PRO A 123 -8.02 -31.99 10.78
N ALA A 124 -7.15 -32.77 10.12
CA ALA A 124 -7.31 -33.14 8.72
C ALA A 124 -8.71 -33.76 8.47
N GLY A 125 -9.44 -33.23 7.49
CA GLY A 125 -10.80 -33.65 7.16
C GLY A 125 -11.92 -32.83 7.81
N THR A 126 -11.61 -31.88 8.71
CA THR A 126 -12.61 -30.99 9.31
C THR A 126 -13.12 -29.93 8.34
N VAL A 127 -12.33 -29.59 7.32
CA VAL A 127 -12.67 -28.60 6.29
C VAL A 127 -12.86 -29.30 4.95
N SER A 128 -14.06 -29.17 4.38
CA SER A 128 -14.32 -29.55 2.99
C SER A 128 -14.15 -28.32 2.11
N TYR A 129 -13.17 -28.33 1.21
CA TYR A 129 -13.02 -27.31 0.19
C TYR A 129 -13.42 -27.85 -1.18
N LYS A 130 -14.02 -26.98 -2.00
CA LYS A 130 -14.26 -27.25 -3.41
C LYS A 130 -13.18 -26.52 -4.22
N PRO A 131 -12.39 -27.20 -5.06
CA PRO A 131 -11.46 -26.52 -5.94
C PRO A 131 -12.25 -25.61 -6.89
N VAL A 132 -11.92 -24.32 -6.90
CA VAL A 132 -12.59 -23.29 -7.72
C VAL A 132 -11.74 -22.82 -8.90
N ALA A 133 -10.41 -22.88 -8.78
CA ALA A 133 -9.47 -22.53 -9.82
C ALA A 133 -8.09 -23.17 -9.53
N VAL A 134 -7.28 -23.33 -10.58
CA VAL A 134 -5.87 -23.72 -10.49
C VAL A 134 -5.05 -22.63 -11.18
N PHE A 135 -4.12 -22.04 -10.46
CA PHE A 135 -3.22 -21.02 -10.98
C PHE A 135 -1.84 -21.65 -11.20
N THR A 136 -1.41 -21.78 -12.45
CA THR A 136 -0.12 -22.39 -12.82
C THR A 136 0.97 -21.37 -13.11
N SER A 137 0.62 -20.08 -13.05
CA SER A 137 1.52 -18.96 -13.36
C SER A 137 1.91 -18.12 -12.16
N ALA A 138 1.32 -18.37 -10.98
CA ALA A 138 1.83 -17.80 -9.75
C ALA A 138 3.09 -18.59 -9.38
N GLY A 139 4.12 -17.91 -8.85
CA GLY A 139 5.24 -18.58 -8.22
C GLY A 139 4.80 -19.50 -7.08
N LYS A 140 5.75 -20.13 -6.39
CA LYS A 140 5.46 -20.92 -5.20
C LYS A 140 4.71 -20.03 -4.19
N PRO A 141 3.48 -20.39 -3.78
CA PRO A 141 2.76 -19.63 -2.78
C PRO A 141 3.52 -19.69 -1.45
N LEU A 142 3.78 -18.53 -0.87
CA LEU A 142 4.47 -18.34 0.41
C LEU A 142 3.49 -17.97 1.51
N ASP A 143 2.44 -17.22 1.18
CA ASP A 143 1.49 -16.70 2.16
C ASP A 143 0.08 -16.59 1.57
N LEU A 144 -0.92 -16.67 2.45
CA LEU A 144 -2.34 -16.56 2.13
C LEU A 144 -3.04 -15.61 3.10
N LEU A 145 -3.67 -14.57 2.56
CA LEU A 145 -4.51 -13.66 3.34
C LEU A 145 -5.94 -13.69 2.81
N LEU A 146 -6.88 -14.17 3.62
CA LEU A 146 -8.31 -13.98 3.37
C LEU A 146 -8.77 -12.68 4.03
N HIS A 147 -9.04 -11.66 3.22
CA HIS A 147 -9.48 -10.38 3.73
C HIS A 147 -10.89 -10.49 4.35
N PRO A 148 -11.09 -10.12 5.64
CA PRO A 148 -12.32 -10.41 6.39
C PRO A 148 -13.56 -9.73 5.81
N ASP A 149 -13.44 -8.48 5.33
CA ASP A 149 -14.59 -7.74 4.82
C ASP A 149 -14.85 -7.98 3.33
N SER A 150 -13.82 -7.89 2.50
CA SER A 150 -13.96 -8.04 1.05
C SER A 150 -14.10 -9.48 0.56
N LYS A 151 -13.83 -10.47 1.43
CA LYS A 151 -13.81 -11.91 1.11
C LYS A 151 -12.85 -12.26 -0.04
N LYS A 152 -11.90 -11.38 -0.35
CA LYS A 152 -10.85 -11.62 -1.34
C LYS A 152 -9.72 -12.43 -0.70
N LEU A 153 -9.28 -13.45 -1.44
CA LEU A 153 -8.08 -14.21 -1.11
C LEU A 153 -6.90 -13.60 -1.84
N TYR A 154 -5.87 -13.20 -1.10
CA TYR A 154 -4.59 -12.76 -1.61
C TYR A 154 -3.58 -13.88 -1.40
N VAL A 155 -2.76 -14.13 -2.42
CA VAL A 155 -1.71 -15.14 -2.39
C VAL A 155 -0.38 -14.43 -2.60
N GLY A 156 0.46 -14.41 -1.57
CA GLY A 156 1.86 -14.01 -1.73
C GLY A 156 2.60 -15.16 -2.39
N ALA A 157 3.33 -14.88 -3.48
CA ALA A 157 4.17 -15.87 -4.15
C ALA A 157 5.62 -15.38 -4.17
N ASP A 158 6.57 -16.30 -4.30
CA ASP A 158 7.92 -15.91 -4.68
C ASP A 158 7.91 -15.17 -6.03
N ASN A 159 8.96 -14.37 -6.25
CA ASN A 159 9.11 -13.68 -7.53
C ASN A 159 9.19 -14.70 -8.66
N ILE A 160 8.34 -14.52 -9.67
CA ILE A 160 8.47 -15.23 -10.94
C ILE A 160 9.70 -14.63 -11.64
N PRO A 161 10.64 -15.43 -12.16
CA PRO A 161 11.80 -14.92 -12.88
C PRO A 161 11.44 -14.07 -14.10
#